data_AF-A0A2M8NCM1-F1
#
_entry.id   AF-A0A2M8NCM1-F1
#
_cell.length_a   1.000
_cell.length_b   1.000
_cell.length_c   1.000
_cell.angle_alpha   90.00
_cell.angle_beta   90.00
_cell.angle_gamma   90.00
#
_symmetry.space_group_name_H-M   'P 1'
#
loop_
_entity.id
_entity.type
_entity.pdbx_description
1 polymer ?
#
loop_
_entity_poly.entity_id
_entity_poly.type
_entity_poly.pdbx_seq_one_letter_code
_entity_poly.pdbx_strand_id
1 'polypeptide(L)' 'MTETYVVTGGAGFIGSHLAARLLQDGHTVRVIDNLLTGKRD' A
#
# COMPACT_ATOMS: atom_id res chain seq x y z
N MET A 1 -17.04 0.61 9.50
CA MET A 1 -17.43 0.14 8.16
C MET A 1 -16.17 -0.28 7.44
N THR A 2 -16.19 -1.42 6.75
CA THR A 2 -15.02 -1.90 6.01
C THR A 2 -15.02 -1.28 4.61
N GLU A 3 -14.25 -0.21 4.45
CA GLU A 3 -14.03 0.44 3.15
C GLU A 3 -12.94 -0.27 2.33
N THR A 4 -12.95 0.00 1.01
CA THR A 4 -11.92 -0.46 0.08
C THR A 4 -11.08 0.73 -0.41
N TYR A 5 -9.76 0.64 -0.26
CA TYR A 5 -8.81 1.67 -0.67
C TYR A 5 -7.93 1.19 -1.82
N VAL A 6 -7.58 2.11 -2.73
CA VAL A 6 -6.51 1.91 -3.71
C VAL A 6 -5.31 2.75 -3.30
N VAL A 7 -4.16 2.11 -3.14
CA VAL A 7 -2.89 2.77 -2.81
C VAL A 7 -1.96 2.68 -4.02
N THR A 8 -1.64 3.82 -4.62
CA THR A 8 -0.60 3.92 -5.64
C THR A 8 0.77 4.09 -4.97
N GLY A 9 1.83 3.50 -5.55
CA GLY A 9 3.16 3.56 -4.93
C GLY A 9 3.28 2.71 -3.65
N GLY A 10 2.44 1.68 -3.50
CA GLY A 10 2.34 0.88 -2.28
C GLY A 10 3.54 -0.01 -1.97
N ALA A 11 4.48 -0.19 -2.91
CA ALA A 11 5.76 -0.84 -2.63
C ALA A 11 6.83 0.16 -2.14
N GLY A 12 6.57 1.47 -2.21
CA GLY A 12 7.42 2.52 -1.67
C GLY A 12 7.34 2.65 -0.15
N PHE A 13 8.21 3.48 0.43
CA PHE A 13 8.27 3.70 1.89
C PHE A 13 6.93 4.14 2.47
N ILE A 14 6.33 5.23 1.96
CA ILE A 14 5.07 5.75 2.51
C ILE A 14 3.90 4.81 2.18
N GLY A 15 3.82 4.36 0.93
CA GLY A 15 2.69 3.55 0.45
C GLY A 15 2.57 2.21 1.19
N SER A 16 3.69 1.56 1.50
CA SER A 16 3.69 0.29 2.24
C SER A 16 3.21 0.46 3.68
N HIS A 17 3.64 1.53 4.38
CA HIS A 17 3.20 1.81 5.74
C HIS A 17 1.73 2.23 5.80
N LEU A 18 1.26 3.02 4.82
CA LEU A 18 -0.15 3.37 4.69
C LEU A 18 -1.02 2.14 4.45
N ALA A 19 -0.63 1.28 3.51
CA ALA A 19 -1.36 0.04 3.22
C ALA A 19 -1.41 -0.88 4.45
N ALA A 20 -0.28 -1.05 5.16
CA ALA A 20 -0.23 -1.82 6.39
C ALA A 20 -1.17 -1.26 7.47
N ARG A 21 -1.21 0.06 7.62
CA ARG A 21 -2.11 0.70 8.60
C ARG A 21 -3.58 0.51 8.25
N LEU A 22 -3.96 0.73 6.99
CA LEU A 22 -5.35 0.54 6.53
C LEU A 22 -5.82 -0.91 6.73
N LEU A 23 -4.93 -1.89 6.48
CA LEU A 23 -5.20 -3.30 6.76
C LEU A 23 -5.41 -3.55 8.27
N GLN A 24 -4.57 -2.96 9.13
CA GLN A 24 -4.72 -3.06 10.60
C GLN A 24 -6.03 -2.45 11.09
N ASP A 25 -6.51 -1.38 10.46
CA ASP A 25 -7.77 -0.74 10.78
C ASP A 25 -8.99 -1.54 10.24
N GLY A 26 -8.77 -2.69 9.58
CA GLY A 26 -9.81 -3.61 9.13
C GLY A 26 -10.35 -3.33 7.73
N HIS A 27 -9.63 -2.54 6.93
CA HIS A 27 -10.00 -2.19 5.56
C HIS A 27 -9.43 -3.17 4.53
N THR A 28 -10.04 -3.19 3.34
CA THR A 28 -9.46 -3.88 2.18
C THR A 28 -8.59 -2.92 1.38
N VAL A 29 -7.39 -3.34 1.00
CA VAL A 29 -6.44 -2.50 0.27
C VAL A 29 -6.01 -3.17 -1.04
N ARG A 30 -6.06 -2.44 -2.14
CA ARG A 30 -5.46 -2.82 -3.43
C ARG A 30 -4.28 -1.91 -3.72
N VAL A 31 -3.10 -2.49 -3.93
CA VAL A 31 -1.88 -1.75 -4.24
C VAL A 31 -1.64 -1.74 -5.75
N ILE A 32 -1.26 -0.58 -6.29
CA ILE A 32 -0.75 -0.41 -7.67
C ILE A 32 0.64 0.21 -7.57
N ASP A 33 1.65 -0.50 -8.07
CA ASP A 33 3.03 -0.01 -8.07
C ASP A 33 3.75 -0.50 -9.33
N ASN A 34 4.60 0.35 -9.91
CA ASN A 34 5.39 0.02 -11.10
C ASN A 34 6.83 -0.42 -10.76
N LEU A 35 7.19 -0.41 -9.48
CA LEU A 35 8.47 -0.81 -8.91
C LEU A 35 9.68 -0.03 -9.44
N LEU A 36 9.48 1.14 -10.05
CA LEU A 36 10.54 1.89 -10.75
C LEU A 36 11.71 2.30 -9.84
N THR A 37 11.44 2.62 -8.58
CA THR A 37 12.45 3.11 -7.62
C THR A 37 12.96 2.04 -6.65
N GLY A 38 12.47 0.79 -6.77
CA GLY A 38 12.88 -0.30 -5.90
C GLY A 38 14.31 -0.78 -6.20
N LYS A 39 15.11 -0.99 -5.15
CA LYS A 39 16.42 -1.65 -5.23
C LYS A 39 16.32 -3.02 -4.59
N ARG A 40 16.92 -4.04 -5.21
CA ARG A 40 16.89 -5.44 -4.75
C ARG A 40 18.07 -5.82 -3.85
N ASP A 41 18.98 -4.87 -3.61
CA ASP A 41 20.24 -5.07 -2.90
C ASP A 41 20.23 -4.38 -1.54
#